data_AF-A0AAV4S0F4-F1
#
_entry.id   AF-A0AAV4S0F4-F1
#
_cell.length_a   1.000
_cell.length_b   1.000
_cell.length_c   1.000
_cell.angle_alpha   90.00
_cell.angle_beta   90.00
_cell.angle_gamma   90.00
#
_symmetry.space_group_name_H-M   'P 1'
#
loop_
_entity.id
_entity.type
_entity.pdbx_description
1 polymer ?
#
loop_
_entity_poly.entity_id
_entity_poly.type
_entity_poly.pdbx_seq_one_letter_code
_entity_poly.pdbx_strand_id
1 'polypeptide(L)'
;MSAIAAAKGKLIAVIGDEDTCVGFLLGGIDTPANEVEETFKNFVKRDDIDIILINQNIAEMIRYVIDAHTKPVPAVLEIPSKDHPYDPNKDSILRRAKGIFQAEEYR
;
A
#
# COMPACT_ATOMS: atom_id res chain seq x y z
N MET A 1 -4.09 20.80 -13.04
CA MET A 1 -4.63 21.05 -11.69
C MET A 1 -5.61 19.94 -11.37
N SER A 2 -5.19 18.91 -10.62
CA SER A 2 -6.11 17.89 -10.13
C SER A 2 -6.68 18.41 -8.82
N ALA A 3 -7.94 18.84 -8.85
CA ALA A 3 -8.69 19.13 -7.65
C ALA A 3 -8.84 17.81 -6.88
N ILE A 4 -8.11 17.64 -5.79
CA ILE A 4 -8.47 16.69 -4.74
C ILE A 4 -9.74 17.28 -4.13
N ALA A 5 -10.89 16.95 -4.74
CA ALA A 5 -12.18 17.30 -4.23
C ALA A 5 -12.31 16.62 -2.86
N ALA A 6 -12.21 17.42 -1.80
CA ALA A 6 -12.65 17.04 -0.48
C ALA A 6 -14.17 16.82 -0.54
N ALA A 7 -14.59 15.60 -0.91
CA ALA A 7 -15.98 15.24 -1.05
C ALA A 7 -16.22 13.86 -0.44
N LYS A 8 -16.97 13.85 0.67
CA LYS A 8 -17.44 12.69 1.45
C LYS A 8 -16.30 11.91 2.12
N GLY A 9 -16.44 11.56 3.40
CA GLY A 9 -15.38 10.92 4.18
C GLY A 9 -14.85 9.69 3.44
N LYS A 10 -13.62 9.78 2.95
CA LYS A 10 -12.99 8.72 2.19
C LYS A 10 -12.30 7.76 3.13
N LEU A 11 -12.45 6.47 2.85
CA LEU A 11 -12.04 5.38 3.71
C LEU A 11 -10.55 5.09 3.54
N ILE A 12 -9.93 4.67 4.64
CA ILE A 12 -8.60 4.06 4.67
C ILE A 12 -8.83 2.56 4.80
N ALA A 13 -8.23 1.79 3.90
CA ALA A 13 -8.21 0.33 3.98
C ALA A 13 -6.85 -0.13 4.52
N VAL A 14 -6.84 -1.21 5.31
CA VAL A 14 -5.61 -1.76 5.90
C VAL A 14 -5.53 -3.24 5.58
N ILE A 15 -4.36 -3.70 5.12
CA ILE A 15 -4.01 -5.09 4.87
C ILE A 15 -2.75 -5.40 5.68
N GLY A 16 -2.91 -6.14 6.78
CA GLY A 16 -1.84 -6.36 7.74
C GLY A 16 -1.91 -7.72 8.43
N ASP A 17 -0.86 -8.02 9.18
CA ASP A 17 -0.90 -9.11 10.15
C ASP A 17 -1.85 -8.78 11.31
N GLU A 18 -2.14 -9.78 12.16
CA GLU A 18 -3.06 -9.65 13.29
C GLU A 18 -2.71 -8.44 14.18
N ASP A 19 -1.43 -8.28 14.51
CA ASP A 19 -0.94 -7.18 15.33
C ASP A 19 -1.19 -5.80 14.68
N THR A 20 -1.07 -5.69 13.35
CA THR A 20 -1.35 -4.45 12.63
C THR A 20 -2.84 -4.18 12.47
N CYS A 21 -3.64 -5.23 12.18
CA CYS A 21 -5.08 -5.11 11.99
C CYS A 21 -5.84 -4.83 13.30
N VAL A 22 -5.33 -5.28 14.44
CA VAL A 22 -5.85 -4.94 15.78
C VAL A 22 -5.77 -3.42 16.03
N GLY A 23 -4.79 -2.73 15.45
CA GLY A 23 -4.66 -1.26 15.54
C GLY A 23 -5.63 -0.46 14.66
N PHE A 24 -6.22 -1.08 13.62
CA PHE A 24 -7.01 -0.39 12.58
C PHE A 24 -8.40 -0.98 12.27
N LEU A 25 -8.86 -1.98 13.05
CA LEU A 25 -10.27 -2.38 13.21
C LEU A 25 -10.93 -3.30 12.15
N LEU A 26 -10.19 -4.07 11.33
CA LEU A 26 -10.51 -5.42 10.79
C LEU A 26 -9.90 -5.69 9.39
N GLY A 27 -9.33 -6.89 9.25
CA GLY A 27 -8.80 -7.47 8.02
C GLY A 27 -7.47 -8.21 8.21
N GLY A 28 -7.30 -8.93 9.32
CA GLY A 28 -6.08 -9.71 9.59
C GLY A 28 -6.41 -11.15 9.93
N ILE A 29 -5.66 -12.09 9.35
CA ILE A 29 -5.09 -13.34 9.88
C ILE A 29 -4.39 -14.00 8.69
N ASP A 30 -3.07 -14.22 8.81
CA ASP A 30 -2.17 -15.04 7.97
C ASP A 30 -2.78 -15.53 6.65
N THR A 31 -3.04 -14.58 5.75
CA THR A 31 -3.92 -14.81 4.60
C THR A 31 -3.07 -15.26 3.43
N PRO A 32 -3.39 -16.38 2.75
CA PRO A 32 -2.61 -16.82 1.61
C PRO A 32 -2.62 -15.78 0.49
N ALA A 33 -1.56 -15.75 -0.33
CA ALA A 33 -1.30 -14.69 -1.30
C ALA A 33 -2.47 -14.43 -2.28
N ASN A 34 -3.24 -15.46 -2.61
CA ASN A 34 -4.44 -15.38 -3.45
C ASN A 34 -5.55 -14.52 -2.82
N GLU A 35 -5.80 -14.67 -1.53
CA GLU A 35 -6.82 -13.92 -0.81
C GLU A 35 -6.40 -12.46 -0.59
N VAL A 36 -5.11 -12.22 -0.35
CA VAL A 36 -4.53 -10.86 -0.30
C VAL A 36 -4.69 -10.17 -1.66
N GLU A 37 -4.39 -10.87 -2.75
CA GLU A 37 -4.56 -10.34 -4.11
C GLU A 37 -6.01 -9.98 -4.40
N GLU A 38 -6.96 -10.87 -4.06
CA GLU A 38 -8.38 -10.62 -4.28
C GLU A 38 -8.87 -9.41 -3.45
N THR A 39 -8.46 -9.34 -2.18
CA THR A 39 -8.78 -8.23 -1.28
C THR A 39 -8.24 -6.90 -1.81
N PHE A 40 -6.98 -6.88 -2.23
CA PHE A 40 -6.35 -5.70 -2.83
C PHE A 40 -7.11 -5.24 -4.09
N LYS A 41 -7.44 -6.17 -5.00
CA LYS A 41 -8.22 -5.85 -6.20
C LYS A 41 -9.61 -5.32 -5.86
N ASN A 42 -10.25 -5.83 -4.81
CA ASN A 42 -11.54 -5.35 -4.34
C ASN A 42 -11.43 -3.93 -3.77
N PHE A 43 -10.37 -3.61 -3.04
CA PHE A 43 -10.12 -2.25 -2.54
C PHE A 43 -9.80 -1.26 -3.67
N VAL A 44 -9.03 -1.66 -4.68
CA VAL A 44 -8.74 -0.81 -5.84
C VAL A 44 -9.99 -0.50 -6.69
N LYS A 45 -10.98 -1.41 -6.71
CA LYS A 45 -12.25 -1.20 -7.44
C LYS A 45 -13.21 -0.25 -6.71
N ARG A 46 -13.03 -0.05 -5.41
CA ARG A 46 -13.89 0.79 -4.60
C ARG A 46 -13.52 2.27 -4.78
N ASP A 47 -14.51 3.08 -5.08
CA ASP A 47 -14.40 4.52 -5.28
C ASP A 47 -14.38 5.33 -3.97
N ASP A 48 -14.74 4.69 -2.86
CA ASP A 48 -14.73 5.26 -1.52
C ASP A 48 -13.42 5.06 -0.76
N ILE A 49 -12.43 4.36 -1.32
CA ILE A 49 -11.10 4.14 -0.71
C ILE A 49 -10.09 5.05 -1.37
N ASP A 50 -9.39 5.85 -0.56
CA ASP A 50 -8.33 6.74 -1.05
C ASP A 50 -6.93 6.25 -0.70
N ILE A 51 -6.78 5.51 0.40
CA ILE A 51 -5.49 5.03 0.89
C ILE A 51 -5.64 3.56 1.30
N ILE A 52 -4.69 2.74 0.83
CA ILE A 52 -4.51 1.35 1.25
C ILE A 52 -3.18 1.28 2.00
N LEU A 53 -3.23 1.04 3.30
CA LEU A 53 -2.06 0.71 4.11
C LEU A 53 -1.82 -0.79 4.01
N ILE A 54 -0.59 -1.20 3.71
CA ILE A 54 -0.23 -2.61 3.59
C ILE A 54 1.11 -2.89 4.25
N ASN A 55 1.23 -3.99 4.98
CA ASN A 55 2.53 -4.36 5.55
C ASN A 55 3.51 -4.73 4.43
N GLN A 56 4.77 -4.30 4.54
CA GLN A 56 5.78 -4.52 3.49
C GLN A 56 6.00 -6.02 3.18
N ASN A 57 5.94 -6.89 4.19
CA ASN A 57 6.06 -8.34 4.00
C ASN A 57 4.89 -8.93 3.17
N ILE A 58 3.66 -8.46 3.40
CA ILE A 58 2.48 -8.86 2.63
C ILE A 58 2.51 -8.27 1.22
N ALA A 59 2.94 -7.01 1.10
CA ALA A 59 3.09 -6.33 -0.19
C ALA A 59 4.06 -7.09 -1.12
N GLU A 60 5.10 -7.69 -0.56
CA GLU A 60 6.07 -8.50 -1.32
C GLU A 60 5.42 -9.72 -1.99
N MET A 61 4.44 -10.35 -1.33
CA MET A 61 3.74 -11.54 -1.85
C MET A 61 2.92 -11.22 -3.11
N ILE A 62 2.40 -10.00 -3.21
CA ILE A 62 1.53 -9.55 -4.31
C ILE A 62 2.15 -8.39 -5.11
N ARG A 63 3.48 -8.27 -5.10
CA ARG A 63 4.21 -7.15 -5.70
C ARG A 63 3.80 -6.86 -7.15
N TYR A 64 3.58 -7.91 -7.95
CA TYR A 64 3.12 -7.81 -9.33
C TYR A 64 1.75 -7.12 -9.46
N VAL A 65 0.85 -7.32 -8.51
CA VAL A 65 -0.49 -6.72 -8.47
C VAL A 65 -0.40 -5.24 -8.10
N ILE A 66 0.42 -4.92 -7.09
CA ILE A 66 0.68 -3.54 -6.66
C ILE A 66 1.33 -2.76 -7.79
N ASP A 67 2.33 -3.35 -8.47
CA ASP A 67 3.04 -2.68 -9.54
C ASP A 67 2.15 -2.41 -10.76
N ALA A 68 1.19 -3.30 -11.04
CA ALA A 68 0.19 -3.12 -12.08
C ALA A 68 -0.81 -1.98 -11.79
N HIS A 69 -0.96 -1.58 -10.51
CA HIS A 69 -1.79 -0.43 -10.13
C HIS A 69 -1.03 0.87 -10.35
N THR A 70 -1.41 1.59 -11.41
CA THR A 70 -0.76 2.86 -11.83
C THR A 70 -1.62 4.09 -11.55
N LYS A 71 -2.87 3.90 -11.09
CA LYS A 71 -3.75 5.02 -10.77
C LYS A 71 -3.27 5.69 -9.47
N PRO A 72 -3.34 7.03 -9.37
CA PRO A 72 -2.93 7.74 -8.17
C PRO A 72 -3.85 7.48 -6.96
N VAL A 73 -5.10 7.04 -7.21
CA VAL A 73 -6.11 6.75 -6.18
C VAL A 73 -6.70 5.34 -6.45
N PRO A 74 -6.81 4.46 -5.45
CA PRO A 74 -6.26 4.63 -4.09
C PRO A 74 -4.73 4.61 -4.05
N ALA A 75 -4.14 5.42 -3.17
CA ALA A 75 -2.70 5.40 -2.90
C ALA A 75 -2.34 4.18 -2.06
N VAL A 76 -1.30 3.45 -2.44
CA VAL A 76 -0.83 2.26 -1.71
C VAL A 76 0.40 2.67 -0.89
N LEU A 77 0.36 2.48 0.43
CA LEU A 77 1.44 2.83 1.33
C LEU A 77 1.91 1.59 2.11
N GLU A 78 3.19 1.27 1.95
CA GLU A 78 3.83 0.17 2.66
C GLU A 78 4.23 0.60 4.08
N ILE A 79 3.82 -0.16 5.10
CA ILE A 79 4.16 0.09 6.51
C ILE A 79 4.97 -1.09 7.09
N PRO A 80 5.87 -0.84 8.07
CA PRO A 80 6.52 -1.92 8.82
C PRO A 80 5.51 -2.73 9.61
N SER A 81 5.87 -3.96 9.96
CA SER A 81 5.20 -4.68 11.04
C SER A 81 6.02 -4.61 12.33
N LYS A 82 5.41 -5.04 13.44
CA LYS A 82 6.04 -5.06 14.75
C LYS A 82 7.30 -5.92 14.80
N ASP A 83 7.28 -7.08 14.14
CA ASP A 83 8.40 -8.03 14.14
C ASP A 83 9.32 -7.90 12.91
N HIS A 84 8.85 -7.25 11.84
CA HIS A 84 9.61 -7.07 10.60
C HIS A 84 9.86 -5.57 10.32
N PRO A 85 11.07 -5.05 10.65
CA PRO A 85 11.40 -3.66 10.41
C PRO A 85 11.40 -3.34 8.91
N TYR A 86 11.03 -2.10 8.59
CA TYR A 86 10.94 -1.60 7.22
C TYR A 86 12.30 -1.58 6.51
N ASP A 87 12.35 -2.10 5.29
CA ASP A 87 13.51 -2.04 4.39
C ASP A 87 13.20 -1.13 3.19
N PRO A 88 13.82 0.06 3.10
CA PRO A 88 13.58 1.00 1.99
C PRO A 88 13.95 0.45 0.60
N ASN A 89 14.79 -0.60 0.53
CA ASN A 89 15.18 -1.19 -0.75
C ASN A 89 14.10 -2.07 -1.37
N LYS A 90 13.15 -2.55 -0.55
CA LYS A 90 12.05 -3.41 -0.99
C LYS A 90 10.82 -2.61 -1.40
N ASP A 91 10.73 -1.35 -0.99
CA ASP A 91 9.59 -0.48 -1.27
C ASP A 91 9.47 -0.11 -2.76
N SER A 92 8.29 -0.34 -3.32
CA SER A 92 8.01 -0.10 -4.74
C SER A 92 8.05 1.39 -5.12
N ILE A 93 7.63 2.28 -4.23
CA ILE A 93 7.63 3.73 -4.43
C ILE A 93 9.06 4.26 -4.37
N LEU A 94 9.86 3.85 -3.39
CA LEU A 94 11.27 4.26 -3.36
C LEU A 94 12.06 3.69 -4.53
N ARG A 95 11.79 2.45 -4.97
CA ARG A 95 12.42 1.90 -6.17
C ARG A 95 12.08 2.71 -7.42
N ARG A 96 10.85 3.18 -7.56
CA ARG A 96 10.43 4.10 -8.64
C ARG A 96 11.05 5.48 -8.48
N ALA A 97 11.18 5.98 -7.25
CA ALA A 97 11.72 7.30 -6.96
C ALA A 97 13.26 7.37 -6.99
N LYS A 98 14.00 6.24 -6.88
CA LYS A 98 15.48 6.22 -6.98
C LYS A 98 15.99 6.84 -8.29
N GLY A 99 15.24 6.74 -9.38
CA GLY A 99 15.56 7.44 -10.64
C GLY A 99 15.42 8.97 -10.58
N ILE A 100 14.63 9.48 -9.63
CA ILE A 100 14.43 10.90 -9.36
C ILE A 100 15.48 11.39 -8.34
N PHE A 101 15.79 10.61 -7.31
CA PHE A 101 16.76 10.97 -6.27
C PHE A 101 18.22 11.01 -6.74
N GLN A 102 18.64 10.19 -7.72
CA GLN A 102 19.99 10.29 -8.29
C GLN A 102 20.24 11.59 -9.08
N ALA A 103 19.18 12.27 -9.53
CA ALA A 103 19.32 13.51 -10.29
C ALA A 103 19.66 14.73 -9.42
N GLU A 104 19.45 14.66 -8.10
CA GLU A 104 19.70 15.79 -7.18
C GLU A 104 20.99 15.68 -6.36
N GLU A 105 21.72 14.56 -6.42
CA GLU A 105 22.98 14.38 -5.67
C GLU A 105 24.23 14.90 -6.41
N TYR A 106 24.06 15.51 -7.60
CA TYR A 106 25.10 16.24 -8.33
C TYR A 106 24.69 17.70 -8.60
N ARG A 107 24.65 18.52 -7.55
CA ARG A 107 24.78 19.99 -7.64
C ARG A 107 25.62 20.53 -6.50
#